data_AF-A0A250FAH8-F1
#
_entry.id   AF-A0A250FAH8-F1
#
_cell.length_a   1.000
_cell.length_b   1.000
_cell.length_c   1.000
_cell.angle_alpha   90.00
_cell.angle_beta   90.00
_cell.angle_gamma   90.00
#
_symmetry.space_group_name_H-M   'P 1'
#
loop_
_entity.id
_entity.type
_entity.pdbx_description
1 polymer ?
#
loop_
_entity_poly.entity_id
_entity_poly.type
_entity_poly.pdbx_seq_one_letter_code
_entity_poly.pdbx_strand_id
1 'polypeptide(L)'
;MKYKFGYLPSFGKELKALSKKYKSLKKDFEALKEEIENNPEIGVSLGEGIRKIRLNITSKNKGKRGGARVITHEVLVEIDSEEATSVAFVSIYDKSEYDTIDLDIVKKMIKEYRGEA
;
A
#
# COMPACT_ATOMS: atom_id res chain seq x y z
N MET A 1 -6.37 -18.40 3.98
CA MET A 1 -6.98 -17.07 3.81
C MET A 1 -6.55 -16.53 2.45
N LYS A 2 -7.50 -16.24 1.56
CA LYS A 2 -7.19 -15.77 0.20
C LYS A 2 -6.98 -14.25 0.21
N TYR A 3 -5.99 -13.76 -0.53
CA TYR A 3 -5.75 -12.33 -0.70
C TYR A 3 -6.08 -11.88 -2.13
N LYS A 4 -6.73 -10.72 -2.24
CA LYS A 4 -6.96 -10.06 -3.52
C LYS A 4 -6.39 -8.65 -3.47
N PHE A 5 -5.36 -8.42 -4.27
CA PHE A 5 -4.73 -7.12 -4.38
C PHE A 5 -5.38 -6.28 -5.48
N GLY A 6 -5.69 -5.03 -5.14
CA GLY A 6 -6.10 -3.98 -6.08
C GLY A 6 -5.34 -2.69 -5.79
N TYR A 7 -5.41 -1.72 -6.68
CA TYR A 7 -4.78 -0.41 -6.47
C TYR A 7 -5.63 0.72 -7.03
N LEU A 8 -5.57 1.86 -6.37
CA LEU A 8 -6.17 3.08 -6.88
C LEU A 8 -5.39 3.58 -8.10
N PRO A 9 -6.05 4.30 -9.03
CA PRO A 9 -5.37 4.90 -10.17
C PRO A 9 -4.22 5.87 -9.77
N SER A 10 -4.37 6.60 -8.65
CA SER A 10 -3.35 7.46 -8.07
C SER A 10 -2.10 6.65 -7.68
N PHE A 11 -2.29 5.57 -6.92
CA PHE A 11 -1.21 4.65 -6.54
C PHE A 11 -0.42 4.15 -7.75
N GLY A 12 -1.11 3.74 -8.82
CA GLY A 12 -0.44 3.28 -10.04
C GLY A 12 0.47 4.34 -10.68
N LYS A 13 0.03 5.62 -10.67
CA LYS A 13 0.85 6.75 -11.16
C LYS A 13 2.06 6.99 -10.25
N GLU A 14 1.86 6.98 -8.95
CA GLU A 14 2.91 7.16 -7.93
C GLU A 14 3.97 6.05 -8.02
N LEU A 15 3.54 4.79 -8.03
CA LEU A 15 4.42 3.64 -8.17
C LEU A 15 5.22 3.71 -9.47
N LYS A 16 4.59 4.11 -10.59
CA LYS A 16 5.27 4.30 -11.88
C LYS A 16 6.32 5.40 -11.81
N ALA A 17 6.00 6.54 -11.19
CA ALA A 17 6.94 7.65 -11.03
C ALA A 17 8.15 7.24 -10.17
N LEU A 18 7.91 6.61 -9.02
CA LEU A 18 8.98 6.11 -8.14
C LEU A 18 9.79 4.98 -8.79
N SER A 19 9.17 4.11 -9.58
CA SER A 19 9.87 3.03 -10.30
C SER A 19 10.84 3.55 -11.35
N LYS A 20 10.61 4.75 -11.89
CA LYS A 20 11.58 5.41 -12.78
C LYS A 20 12.82 5.89 -12.02
N LYS A 21 12.65 6.32 -10.76
CA LYS A 21 13.73 6.78 -9.89
C LYS A 21 14.51 5.60 -9.28
N TYR A 22 13.81 4.55 -8.88
CA TYR A 22 14.36 3.43 -8.13
C TYR A 22 14.14 2.12 -8.88
N LYS A 23 15.21 1.61 -9.49
CA LYS A 23 15.16 0.41 -10.34
C LYS A 23 14.65 -0.85 -9.63
N SER A 24 14.89 -0.98 -8.32
CA SER A 24 14.45 -2.14 -7.55
C SER A 24 12.98 -2.12 -7.16
N LEU A 25 12.32 -0.95 -7.23
CA LEU A 25 11.02 -0.74 -6.58
C LEU A 25 9.93 -1.71 -7.05
N LYS A 26 9.94 -2.10 -8.32
CA LYS A 26 8.99 -3.10 -8.84
C LYS A 26 9.15 -4.44 -8.11
N LYS A 27 10.40 -4.90 -7.95
CA LYS A 27 10.70 -6.15 -7.24
C LYS A 27 10.40 -6.01 -5.74
N ASP A 28 10.75 -4.87 -5.15
CA ASP A 28 10.45 -4.58 -3.75
C ASP A 28 8.93 -4.58 -3.48
N PHE A 29 8.13 -4.09 -4.42
CA PHE A 29 6.67 -4.07 -4.33
C PHE A 29 6.04 -5.47 -4.48
N GLU A 30 6.55 -6.32 -5.37
CA GLU A 30 6.08 -7.71 -5.43
C GLU A 30 6.40 -8.46 -4.13
N ALA A 31 7.60 -8.28 -3.58
CA ALA A 31 7.96 -8.86 -2.27
C ALA A 31 7.07 -8.33 -1.14
N LEU A 32 6.59 -7.08 -1.22
CA LEU A 32 5.65 -6.54 -0.24
C LEU A 32 4.29 -7.27 -0.28
N LYS A 33 3.79 -7.66 -1.46
CA LYS A 33 2.54 -8.44 -1.54
C LYS A 33 2.69 -9.79 -0.84
N GLU A 34 3.80 -10.47 -1.09
CA GLU A 34 4.14 -11.72 -0.39
C GLU A 34 4.28 -11.50 1.13
N GLU A 35 4.87 -10.38 1.56
CA GLU A 35 4.99 -10.03 2.99
C GLU A 35 3.60 -9.81 3.62
N ILE A 36 2.65 -9.21 2.91
CA ILE A 36 1.27 -9.01 3.37
C ILE A 36 0.55 -10.36 3.50
N GLU A 37 0.70 -11.27 2.54
CA GLU A 37 0.06 -12.59 2.60
C GLU A 37 0.57 -13.42 3.79
N ASN A 38 1.86 -13.32 4.09
CA ASN A 38 2.49 -14.06 5.18
C ASN A 38 2.36 -13.36 6.55
N ASN A 39 2.11 -12.05 6.57
CA ASN A 39 1.95 -11.26 7.78
C ASN A 39 0.80 -10.24 7.63
N PRO A 40 -0.45 -10.66 7.93
CA PRO A 40 -1.63 -9.79 7.83
C PRO A 40 -1.53 -8.52 8.70
N GLU A 41 -0.75 -8.57 9.78
CA GLU A 41 -0.59 -7.43 10.70
C GLU A 41 0.60 -6.53 10.34
N ILE A 42 1.16 -6.66 9.14
CA ILE A 42 2.28 -5.84 8.71
C ILE A 42 1.96 -4.33 8.78
N GLY A 43 2.95 -3.55 9.22
CA GLY A 43 2.84 -2.10 9.30
C GLY A 43 2.09 -1.63 10.54
N VAL A 44 1.56 -0.41 10.48
CA VAL A 44 0.84 0.24 11.58
C VAL A 44 -0.59 0.53 11.14
N SER A 45 -1.57 0.05 11.92
CA SER A 45 -2.97 0.43 11.72
C SER A 45 -3.17 1.92 11.96
N LEU A 46 -3.88 2.57 11.04
CA LEU A 46 -4.29 3.96 11.12
C LEU A 46 -5.80 4.09 11.42
N GLY A 47 -6.47 2.97 11.70
CA GLY A 47 -7.92 2.88 11.89
C GLY A 47 -8.69 2.63 10.59
N GLU A 48 -9.95 2.18 10.71
CA GLU A 48 -10.88 1.98 9.58
C GLU A 48 -10.32 1.07 8.46
N GLY A 49 -9.56 0.02 8.82
CA GLY A 49 -8.93 -0.87 7.85
C GLY A 49 -7.75 -0.26 7.09
N ILE A 50 -7.35 0.98 7.40
CA ILE A 50 -6.19 1.65 6.78
C ILE A 50 -4.92 1.21 7.51
N ARG A 51 -3.89 0.82 6.76
CA ARG A 51 -2.56 0.53 7.30
C ARG A 51 -1.47 1.33 6.60
N LYS A 52 -0.40 1.64 7.35
CA LYS A 52 0.83 2.25 6.84
C LYS A 52 1.98 1.24 6.93
N ILE A 53 2.48 0.81 5.79
CA ILE A 53 3.56 -0.16 5.68
C ILE A 53 4.85 0.54 5.27
N ARG A 54 5.96 0.16 5.91
CA ARG A 54 7.30 0.66 5.59
C ARG A 54 7.96 -0.27 4.57
N LEU A 55 8.11 0.21 3.34
CA LEU A 55 8.74 -0.51 2.25
C LEU A 55 10.23 -0.17 2.17
N ASN A 56 11.10 -1.17 2.25
CA ASN A 56 12.50 -0.98 1.89
C ASN A 56 12.61 -0.83 0.37
N ILE A 57 13.25 0.25 -0.09
CA ILE A 57 13.64 0.36 -1.51
C ILE A 57 15.08 -0.08 -1.60
N THR A 58 15.31 -1.30 -2.08
CA THR A 58 16.62 -1.94 -2.03
C THR A 58 17.69 -1.09 -2.71
N SER A 59 17.40 -0.49 -3.87
CA SER A 59 18.34 0.36 -4.61
C SER A 59 18.74 1.64 -3.88
N LYS A 60 18.05 2.04 -2.80
CA LYS A 60 18.45 3.19 -1.98
C LYS A 60 19.53 2.85 -0.95
N ASN A 61 19.70 1.58 -0.56
CA ASN A 61 20.64 1.17 0.50
C ASN A 61 20.48 1.96 1.82
N LYS A 62 19.25 2.36 2.17
CA LYS A 62 18.92 3.09 3.42
C LYS A 62 18.03 2.30 4.39
N GLY A 63 17.68 1.06 4.04
CA GLY A 63 16.74 0.23 4.80
C GLY A 63 15.31 0.79 4.84
N LYS A 64 14.42 0.15 5.62
CA LYS A 64 13.00 0.51 5.74
C LYS A 64 12.78 1.97 6.23
N ARG A 65 13.71 2.55 7.00
CA ARG A 65 13.56 3.93 7.52
C ARG A 65 13.64 5.00 6.42
N GLY A 66 14.55 4.81 5.46
CA GLY A 66 14.77 5.72 4.33
C GLY A 66 14.12 5.28 3.02
N GLY A 67 13.32 4.22 3.04
CA GLY A 67 12.55 3.74 1.89
C GLY A 67 11.20 4.45 1.74
N ALA A 68 10.24 3.75 1.13
CA ALA A 68 8.90 4.25 0.90
C ALA A 68 7.92 3.93 2.04
N ARG A 69 6.83 4.71 2.09
CA ARG A 69 5.61 4.39 2.84
C ARG A 69 4.55 4.00 1.83
N VAL A 70 3.87 2.89 2.13
CA VAL A 70 2.73 2.39 1.38
C VAL A 70 1.51 2.48 2.29
N ILE A 71 0.45 3.08 1.79
CA ILE A 71 -0.85 3.13 2.45
C ILE A 71 -1.75 2.10 1.79
N THR A 72 -2.31 1.20 2.59
CA THR A 72 -3.28 0.19 2.17
C THR A 72 -4.60 0.39 2.89
N HIS A 73 -5.67 -0.13 2.30
CA HIS A 73 -6.98 -0.26 2.92
C HIS A 73 -7.48 -1.69 2.74
N GLU A 74 -7.84 -2.33 3.85
CA GLU A 74 -8.16 -3.75 3.94
C GLU A 74 -9.64 -3.97 4.26
N VAL A 75 -10.25 -4.95 3.58
CA VAL A 75 -11.67 -5.30 3.77
C VAL A 75 -11.82 -6.80 3.71
N LEU A 76 -12.54 -7.37 4.69
CA LEU A 76 -13.00 -8.75 4.61
C LEU A 76 -14.12 -8.85 3.58
N VAL A 77 -13.96 -9.77 2.64
CA VAL A 77 -14.93 -10.02 1.57
C VAL A 77 -15.15 -11.52 1.45
N GLU A 78 -16.36 -11.93 1.12
CA GLU A 78 -16.67 -13.32 0.81
C GLU A 78 -16.62 -13.51 -0.71
N ILE A 79 -15.86 -14.51 -1.16
CA ILE A 79 -15.73 -14.86 -2.58
C ILE A 79 -15.91 -16.38 -2.68
N ASP A 80 -16.86 -16.82 -3.50
CA ASP A 80 -17.16 -18.24 -3.71
C ASP A 80 -17.41 -19.04 -2.42
N SER A 81 -18.08 -18.43 -1.43
CA SER A 81 -18.32 -18.98 -0.08
C SER A 81 -17.06 -19.18 0.78
N GLU A 82 -15.95 -18.50 0.44
CA GLU A 82 -14.73 -18.47 1.23
C GLU A 82 -14.38 -17.04 1.68
N GLU A 83 -13.88 -16.90 2.91
CA GLU A 83 -13.37 -15.63 3.42
C GLU A 83 -12.06 -15.24 2.71
N ALA A 84 -12.07 -14.05 2.12
CA ALA A 84 -10.92 -13.42 1.49
C ALA A 84 -10.68 -12.03 2.07
N THR A 85 -9.43 -11.58 2.01
CA THR A 85 -9.07 -10.20 2.33
C THR A 85 -8.74 -9.45 1.05
N SER A 86 -9.52 -8.40 0.78
CA SER A 86 -9.20 -7.47 -0.29
C SER A 86 -8.31 -6.37 0.23
N VAL A 87 -7.14 -6.20 -0.37
CA VAL A 87 -6.15 -5.18 -0.04
C VAL A 87 -6.09 -4.19 -1.20
N ALA A 88 -6.56 -2.97 -0.96
CA ALA A 88 -6.43 -1.87 -1.91
C ALA A 88 -5.18 -1.03 -1.57
N PHE A 89 -4.26 -0.91 -2.52
CA PHE A 89 -3.15 0.03 -2.42
C PHE A 89 -3.62 1.45 -2.76
N VAL A 90 -3.53 2.35 -1.79
CA VAL A 90 -4.11 3.70 -1.85
C VAL A 90 -3.09 4.75 -2.28
N SER A 91 -1.92 4.78 -1.63
CA SER A 91 -0.83 5.70 -2.00
C SER A 91 0.55 5.13 -1.65
N ILE A 92 1.57 5.52 -2.40
CA ILE A 92 2.98 5.25 -2.13
C ILE A 92 3.82 6.51 -2.30
N TYR A 93 4.68 6.78 -1.32
CA TYR A 93 5.59 7.92 -1.36
C TYR A 93 6.94 7.58 -0.73
N ASP A 94 7.98 8.25 -1.21
CA ASP A 94 9.32 8.16 -0.62
C ASP A 94 9.42 9.07 0.61
N LYS A 95 9.96 8.58 1.74
CA LYS A 95 10.19 9.40 2.93
C LYS A 95 11.03 10.64 2.66
N SER A 96 12.03 10.50 1.79
CA SER A 96 12.97 11.60 1.57
C SER A 96 12.34 12.75 0.79
N GLU A 97 11.18 12.51 0.17
CA GLU A 97 10.43 13.52 -0.59
C GLU A 97 9.20 14.00 0.18
N TYR A 98 8.55 13.12 0.95
CA TYR A 98 7.34 13.44 1.71
C TYR A 98 7.36 12.84 3.11
N ASP A 99 7.07 13.69 4.10
CA ASP A 99 7.23 13.29 5.50
C ASP A 99 5.99 12.55 6.02
N THR A 100 4.80 13.09 5.76
CA THR A 100 3.51 12.57 6.23
C THR A 100 2.44 12.75 5.16
N ILE A 101 1.54 11.77 5.06
CA ILE A 101 0.31 11.87 4.26
C ILE A 101 -0.85 12.20 5.20
N ASP A 102 -1.74 13.10 4.78
CA ASP A 102 -2.94 13.45 5.52
C ASP A 102 -3.96 12.29 5.46
N LEU A 103 -4.39 11.82 6.62
CA LEU A 103 -5.36 10.74 6.75
C LEU A 103 -6.73 11.12 6.17
N ASP A 104 -7.13 12.38 6.26
CA ASP A 104 -8.43 12.82 5.75
C ASP A 104 -8.45 12.76 4.22
N ILE A 105 -7.32 13.09 3.58
CA ILE A 105 -7.15 12.92 2.12
C ILE A 105 -7.20 11.43 1.76
N VAL A 106 -6.53 10.57 2.52
CA VAL A 106 -6.56 9.10 2.30
C VAL A 106 -8.00 8.57 2.39
N LYS A 107 -8.74 8.96 3.43
CA LYS A 107 -10.15 8.57 3.60
C LYS A 107 -11.02 9.05 2.44
N LYS A 108 -10.81 10.27 1.97
CA LYS A 108 -11.52 10.81 0.80
C LYS A 108 -11.24 9.99 -0.47
N MET A 109 -9.97 9.68 -0.74
CA MET A 109 -9.59 8.84 -1.90
C MET A 109 -10.25 7.45 -1.85
N ILE A 110 -10.35 6.85 -0.66
CA ILE A 110 -10.99 5.55 -0.46
C ILE A 110 -12.49 5.63 -0.73
N LYS A 111 -13.18 6.65 -0.21
CA LYS A 111 -14.63 6.87 -0.45
C LYS A 111 -14.93 7.08 -1.93
N GLU A 112 -14.15 7.92 -2.61
CA GLU A 112 -14.28 8.14 -4.05
C GLU A 112 -14.07 6.84 -4.84
N TYR A 113 -13.08 6.04 -4.48
CA TYR A 113 -12.81 4.74 -5.12
C TYR A 113 -13.96 3.74 -4.93
N ARG A 114 -14.63 3.77 -3.78
CA ARG A 114 -15.78 2.92 -3.46
C ARG A 114 -17.10 3.40 -4.08
N GLY A 115 -17.13 4.61 -4.64
CA GLY A 115 -18.36 5.22 -5.16
C GLY A 115 -19.30 5.71 -4.07
N GLU A 116 -18.79 6.00 -2.87
CA GLU A 116 -19.54 6.51 -1.71
C GLU A 116 -19.51 8.05 -1.63
N ALA A 117 -19.20 8.73 -2.74
CA ALA A 117 -18.95 10.18 -2.81
C ALA A 117 -20.23 11.01 -2.97
#